data_AF-W1YTP0-F1
#
_entry.id   AF-W1YTP0-F1
#
_cell.length_a   1.000
_cell.length_b   1.000
_cell.length_c   1.000
_cell.angle_alpha   90.00
_cell.angle_beta   90.00
_cell.angle_gamma   90.00
#
_symmetry.space_group_name_H-M   'P 1'
#
loop_
_entity.id
_entity.type
_entity.pdbx_description
1 polymer ?
#
loop_
_entity_poly.entity_id
_entity_poly.type
_entity_poly.pdbx_seq_one_letter_code
_entity_poly.pdbx_strand_id
1 'polypeptide(L)'
;RGASPGDTVTVKLGTHVLTGIVLADGSWNVALDPAVTRTLDRGANTIFVTVTDTAGNTGAASRAITLVGVSPLITINTVSGDDIISGAEKGAPLTLTGSTQQAETGQTVTVTLAGQSFTTTVQADGSW
;
A
#
# COMPACT_ATOMS: atom_id res chain seq x y z
N ARG A 1 -38.31 1.82 15.17
CA ARG A 1 -37.83 3.13 14.68
C ARG A 1 -36.32 3.07 14.75
N GLY A 2 -35.64 3.27 13.63
CA GLY A 2 -34.19 3.09 13.52
C GLY A 2 -33.45 4.42 13.58
N ALA A 3 -32.18 4.39 13.19
CA ALA A 3 -31.31 5.56 13.12
C ALA A 3 -31.98 6.73 12.39
N SER A 4 -31.77 7.93 12.91
CA SER A 4 -32.32 9.21 12.49
C SER A 4 -31.21 10.18 12.06
N PRO A 5 -31.53 11.23 11.28
CA PRO A 5 -30.54 12.23 10.90
C PRO A 5 -29.87 12.85 12.12
N GLY A 6 -28.55 12.95 12.10
CA GLY A 6 -27.72 13.41 13.22
C GLY A 6 -27.20 12.30 14.14
N ASP A 7 -27.67 11.06 13.99
CA ASP A 7 -27.11 9.92 14.73
C ASP A 7 -25.65 9.66 14.33
N THR A 8 -24.86 9.19 15.29
CA THR A 8 -23.44 8.93 15.08
C THR A 8 -23.22 7.54 14.49
N VAL A 9 -22.48 7.50 13.39
CA VAL A 9 -21.95 6.28 12.79
C VAL A 9 -20.48 6.13 13.17
N THR A 10 -20.13 5.01 13.77
CA THR A 10 -18.75 4.64 14.08
C THR A 10 -18.28 3.57 13.11
N VAL A 11 -17.16 3.82 12.42
CA VAL A 11 -16.51 2.88 11.50
C VAL A 11 -15.16 2.50 12.08
N LYS A 12 -14.89 1.20 12.21
CA LYS A 12 -13.61 0.66 12.64
C LYS A 12 -12.96 -0.14 11.51
N LEU A 13 -11.69 0.15 11.24
CA LEU A 13 -10.84 -0.55 10.28
C LEU A 13 -9.43 -0.68 10.84
N GLY A 14 -9.02 -1.91 11.18
CA GLY A 14 -7.79 -2.14 11.95
C GLY A 14 -7.87 -1.49 13.33
N THR A 15 -6.86 -0.69 13.70
CA THR A 15 -6.83 0.11 14.94
C THR A 15 -7.53 1.46 14.81
N HIS A 16 -7.94 1.84 13.61
CA HIS A 16 -8.53 3.15 13.34
C HIS A 16 -10.02 3.16 13.63
N VAL A 17 -10.47 4.24 14.26
CA VAL A 17 -11.88 4.53 14.52
C VAL A 17 -12.20 5.88 13.89
N LEU A 18 -13.24 5.89 13.06
CA LEU A 18 -13.68 7.05 12.33
C LEU A 18 -15.17 7.26 12.61
N THR A 19 -15.61 8.52 12.60
CA THR A 19 -16.99 8.87 12.88
C THR A 19 -17.61 9.64 11.72
N GLY A 20 -18.86 9.32 11.42
CA GLY A 20 -19.72 10.05 10.49
C GLY A 20 -21.08 10.31 11.12
N ILE A 21 -21.94 10.99 10.37
CA ILE A 21 -23.31 11.31 10.79
C ILE A 21 -24.30 10.74 9.78
N VAL A 22 -25.44 10.27 10.28
CA VAL A 22 -26.59 9.92 9.43
C VAL A 22 -27.21 11.22 8.88
N LEU A 23 -27.41 11.27 7.57
CA LEU A 23 -28.00 12.40 6.86
C LEU A 23 -29.53 12.29 6.83
N ALA A 24 -30.19 13.37 6.36
CA ALA A 24 -31.65 13.48 6.30
C ALA A 24 -32.32 12.35 5.49
N ASP A 25 -31.62 11.79 4.50
CA ASP A 25 -32.07 10.70 3.64
C ASP A 25 -31.69 9.30 4.17
N GLY A 26 -31.10 9.22 5.37
CA GLY A 26 -30.63 7.98 5.99
C GLY A 26 -29.27 7.49 5.47
N SER A 27 -28.65 8.18 4.52
CA SER A 27 -27.30 7.88 4.08
C SER A 27 -26.26 8.38 5.09
N TRP A 28 -25.04 7.87 4.99
CA TRP A 28 -23.89 8.34 5.76
C TRP A 28 -22.63 8.03 4.98
N ASN A 29 -21.56 8.78 5.25
CA ASN A 29 -20.25 8.51 4.70
C ASN A 29 -19.17 8.83 5.72
N VAL A 30 -18.05 8.15 5.59
CA VAL A 30 -16.83 8.40 6.36
C VAL A 30 -15.66 8.39 5.38
N ALA A 31 -14.87 9.46 5.38
CA ALA A 31 -13.66 9.51 4.58
C ALA A 31 -12.55 8.70 5.26
N LEU A 32 -11.93 7.78 4.52
CA LEU A 32 -10.72 7.11 4.98
C LEU A 32 -9.53 8.02 4.67
N ASP A 33 -8.83 8.49 5.71
CA ASP A 33 -7.55 9.17 5.54
C ASP A 33 -6.55 8.20 4.87
N PRO A 34 -5.78 8.61 3.85
CA PRO A 34 -4.69 7.80 3.30
C PRO A 34 -3.72 7.23 4.36
N ALA A 35 -3.55 7.89 5.50
CA ALA A 35 -2.79 7.37 6.63
C ALA A 35 -3.40 6.09 7.22
N VAL A 36 -4.73 5.95 7.25
CA VAL A 36 -5.44 4.74 7.71
C VAL A 36 -5.07 3.56 6.82
N THR A 37 -5.23 3.70 5.50
CA THR A 37 -5.00 2.60 4.55
C THR A 37 -3.53 2.18 4.46
N ARG A 38 -2.58 3.08 4.73
CA ARG A 38 -1.14 2.75 4.77
C ARG A 38 -0.71 1.92 5.97
N THR A 39 -1.50 1.92 7.05
CA THR A 39 -1.20 1.13 8.26
C THR A 39 -1.86 -0.24 8.29
N LEU A 40 -2.71 -0.55 7.30
CA LEU A 40 -3.40 -1.83 7.26
C LEU A 40 -2.45 -2.92 6.78
N ASP A 41 -2.50 -4.05 7.48
CA ASP A 41 -1.79 -5.25 7.08
C ASP A 41 -2.37 -5.78 5.77
N ARG A 42 -1.52 -6.43 4.98
CA ARG A 42 -1.96 -7.11 3.76
C ARG A 42 -2.81 -8.32 4.09
N GLY A 43 -3.66 -8.67 3.14
CA GLY A 43 -4.57 -9.80 3.27
C GLY A 43 -5.89 -9.38 3.93
N ALA A 44 -6.48 -10.32 4.68
CA ALA A 44 -7.83 -10.19 5.20
C ALA A 44 -7.93 -9.08 6.25
N ASN A 45 -8.78 -8.10 5.97
CA ASN A 45 -9.17 -7.03 6.87
C ASN A 45 -10.70 -7.04 7.01
N THR A 46 -11.21 -6.46 8.08
CA THR A 46 -12.67 -6.34 8.28
C THR A 46 -13.01 -4.92 8.66
N ILE A 47 -14.00 -4.35 7.96
CA ILE A 47 -14.64 -3.09 8.33
C ILE A 47 -15.80 -3.43 9.26
N PHE A 48 -15.86 -2.77 10.41
CA PHE A 48 -17.00 -2.83 11.32
C PHE A 48 -17.69 -1.47 11.35
N VAL A 49 -19.01 -1.48 11.35
CA VAL A 49 -19.84 -0.28 11.41
C VAL A 49 -20.83 -0.44 12.57
N THR A 50 -20.99 0.60 13.36
CA THR A 50 -22.01 0.68 14.41
C THR A 50 -22.70 2.04 14.32
N VAL A 51 -24.02 2.03 14.42
CA VAL A 51 -24.82 3.25 14.56
C VAL A 51 -25.49 3.23 15.92
N THR A 52 -25.43 4.34 16.64
CA THR A 52 -26.13 4.52 17.91
C THR A 52 -27.07 5.71 17.77
N ASP A 53 -28.35 5.48 18.02
CA ASP A 53 -29.33 6.56 18.01
C ASP A 53 -29.29 7.39 19.29
N THR A 54 -29.89 8.58 19.26
CA THR A 54 -29.99 9.47 20.42
C THR A 54 -30.70 8.86 21.64
N ALA A 55 -31.52 7.81 21.45
CA ALA A 55 -32.17 7.07 22.53
C ALA A 55 -31.31 5.93 23.09
N GLY A 56 -30.11 5.68 22.51
CA GLY A 56 -29.17 4.66 22.92
C GLY A 56 -29.36 3.30 22.24
N ASN A 57 -30.24 3.17 21.25
CA ASN A 57 -30.38 1.92 20.49
C ASN A 57 -29.22 1.77 19.49
N THR A 58 -28.69 0.56 19.37
CA THR A 58 -27.54 0.27 18.50
C THR A 58 -27.87 -0.70 17.37
N GLY A 59 -27.31 -0.45 16.19
CA GLY A 59 -27.25 -1.39 15.08
C GLY A 59 -25.82 -1.57 14.58
N ALA A 60 -25.44 -2.78 14.14
CA ALA A 60 -24.09 -3.06 13.68
C ALA A 60 -24.06 -3.93 12.41
N ALA A 61 -23.02 -3.75 11.61
CA ALA A 61 -22.71 -4.54 10.42
C ALA A 61 -21.20 -4.67 10.23
N SER A 62 -20.76 -5.68 9.48
CA SER A 62 -19.35 -5.86 9.14
C SER A 62 -19.17 -6.33 7.71
N ARG A 63 -18.03 -5.99 7.09
CA ARG A 63 -17.66 -6.46 5.75
C ARG A 63 -16.19 -6.84 5.70
N ALA A 64 -15.92 -8.06 5.26
CA ALA A 64 -14.56 -8.49 4.94
C ALA A 64 -14.07 -7.77 3.66
N ILE A 65 -12.82 -7.35 3.69
CA ILE A 65 -12.08 -6.80 2.57
C ILE A 65 -10.70 -7.46 2.53
N THR A 66 -10.08 -7.52 1.35
CA THR A 66 -8.71 -8.00 1.21
C THR A 66 -7.86 -6.86 0.71
N LEU A 67 -6.87 -6.46 1.49
CA LEU A 67 -5.88 -5.51 1.02
C LEU A 67 -4.84 -6.26 0.20
N VAL A 68 -4.84 -5.98 -1.11
CA VAL A 68 -3.85 -6.52 -2.04
C VAL A 68 -2.76 -5.48 -2.32
N GLY A 69 -1.54 -5.96 -2.30
CA GLY A 69 -0.33 -5.26 -2.66
C GLY A 69 0.80 -6.27 -2.54
N VAL A 70 1.72 -6.32 -3.49
CA VAL A 70 2.97 -7.09 -3.38
C VAL A 70 4.11 -6.08 -3.40
N SER A 71 4.94 -6.08 -2.36
CA SER A 71 6.13 -5.24 -2.36
C SER A 71 7.10 -5.96 -3.27
N PRO A 72 7.59 -5.32 -4.33
CA PRO A 72 8.58 -5.97 -5.16
C PRO A 72 9.80 -6.28 -4.29
N LEU A 73 10.21 -7.54 -4.26
CA LEU A 73 11.54 -7.89 -3.76
C LEU A 73 12.52 -7.53 -4.87
N ILE A 74 13.67 -6.95 -4.52
CA ILE A 74 14.69 -6.56 -5.50
C ILE A 74 16.07 -6.97 -4.99
N THR A 75 16.91 -7.45 -5.89
CA THR A 75 18.30 -7.85 -5.63
C THR A 75 19.22 -7.19 -6.63
N ILE A 76 20.49 -7.04 -6.27
CA ILE A 76 21.55 -6.58 -7.16
C ILE A 76 22.56 -7.73 -7.29
N ASN A 77 22.92 -8.08 -8.51
CA ASN A 77 23.94 -9.08 -8.78
C ASN A 77 25.34 -8.50 -8.49
N THR A 78 26.36 -9.36 -8.40
CA THR A 78 27.75 -8.96 -8.22
C THR A 78 28.18 -7.92 -9.26
N VAL A 79 28.77 -6.81 -8.80
CA VAL A 79 29.26 -5.75 -9.67
C VAL A 79 30.65 -6.12 -10.20
N SER A 80 30.92 -5.85 -11.49
CA SER A 80 32.19 -6.19 -12.18
C SER A 80 32.68 -7.65 -12.06
N GLY A 81 31.80 -8.58 -11.66
CA GLY A 81 32.10 -10.01 -11.56
C GLY A 81 32.71 -10.45 -10.22
N ASP A 82 33.31 -9.54 -9.46
CA ASP A 82 33.96 -9.83 -8.17
C ASP A 82 33.57 -8.85 -7.04
N ASP A 83 32.62 -7.96 -7.30
CA ASP A 83 32.13 -6.90 -6.41
C ASP A 83 33.18 -5.81 -6.12
N ILE A 84 34.21 -5.68 -6.96
CA ILE A 84 35.31 -4.74 -6.81
C ILE A 84 35.51 -3.95 -8.10
N ILE A 85 35.20 -2.65 -8.07
CA ILE A 85 35.54 -1.76 -9.19
C ILE A 85 37.01 -1.37 -9.10
N SER A 86 37.84 -1.99 -9.93
CA SER A 86 39.27 -1.71 -10.02
C SER A 86 39.57 -0.42 -10.81
N GLY A 87 40.84 0.00 -10.80
CA GLY A 87 41.29 1.17 -11.56
C GLY A 87 41.17 1.01 -13.09
N ALA A 88 41.21 -0.22 -13.60
CA ALA A 88 41.03 -0.49 -15.03
C ALA A 88 39.55 -0.39 -15.45
N GLU A 89 38.64 -0.77 -14.55
CA GLU A 89 37.20 -0.65 -14.78
C GLU A 89 36.69 0.76 -14.52
N LYS A 90 37.40 1.53 -13.68
CA LYS A 90 37.14 2.93 -13.44
C LYS A 90 37.40 3.75 -14.70
N GLY A 91 36.33 4.05 -15.43
CA GLY A 91 36.36 4.78 -16.70
C GLY A 91 35.89 3.96 -17.90
N ALA A 92 35.62 2.67 -17.71
CA ALA A 92 34.91 1.83 -18.67
C ALA A 92 33.39 1.78 -18.35
N PRO A 93 32.54 1.40 -19.31
CA PRO A 93 31.14 1.11 -19.04
C PRO A 93 30.99 -0.01 -18.00
N LEU A 94 30.17 0.23 -16.99
CA LEU A 94 29.81 -0.75 -15.97
C LEU A 94 28.35 -1.15 -16.14
N THR A 95 28.08 -2.45 -16.25
CA THR A 95 26.71 -2.97 -16.30
C THR A 95 26.30 -3.42 -14.90
N LEU A 96 25.24 -2.83 -14.38
CA LEU A 96 24.56 -3.28 -13.17
C LEU A 96 23.37 -4.12 -13.58
N THR A 97 23.18 -5.26 -12.92
CA THR A 97 22.05 -6.16 -13.18
C THR A 97 21.46 -6.63 -11.87
N GLY A 98 20.22 -7.08 -11.91
CA GLY A 98 19.59 -7.69 -10.76
C GLY A 98 18.34 -8.47 -11.14
N SER A 99 17.57 -8.83 -10.12
CA SER A 99 16.24 -9.37 -10.32
C SER A 99 15.23 -8.74 -9.39
N THR A 100 13.97 -8.85 -9.79
CA THR A 100 12.81 -8.52 -8.98
C THR A 100 11.93 -9.74 -8.84
N GLN A 101 11.21 -9.82 -7.72
CA GLN A 101 10.07 -10.71 -7.58
C GLN A 101 8.85 -9.88 -7.23
N GLN A 102 7.69 -10.27 -7.77
CA GLN A 102 6.42 -9.59 -7.54
C GLN A 102 6.37 -8.13 -8.06
N ALA A 103 7.38 -7.71 -8.81
CA ALA A 103 7.30 -6.56 -9.69
C ALA A 103 6.69 -7.01 -11.03
N GLU A 104 5.85 -6.18 -11.62
CA GLU A 104 5.29 -6.45 -12.94
C GLU A 104 6.28 -6.03 -14.04
N THR A 105 6.31 -6.77 -15.16
CA THR A 105 7.10 -6.40 -16.34
C THR A 105 6.79 -4.97 -16.78
N GLY A 106 7.83 -4.20 -17.09
CA GLY A 106 7.71 -2.80 -17.47
C GLY A 106 7.74 -1.82 -16.30
N GLN A 107 7.71 -2.29 -15.04
CA GLN A 107 7.94 -1.40 -13.89
C GLN A 107 9.36 -0.84 -13.91
N THR A 108 9.50 0.43 -13.52
CA THR A 108 10.79 1.13 -13.52
C THR A 108 11.65 0.72 -12.32
N VAL A 109 12.89 0.32 -12.59
CA VAL A 109 13.95 0.21 -11.59
C VAL A 109 14.81 1.46 -11.66
N THR A 110 15.06 2.09 -10.53
CA THR A 110 15.99 3.21 -10.41
C THR A 110 17.20 2.80 -9.59
N VAL A 111 18.38 2.93 -10.17
CA VAL A 111 19.66 2.66 -9.51
C VAL A 111 20.38 3.98 -9.28
N THR A 112 20.76 4.26 -8.04
CA THR A 112 21.53 5.45 -7.71
C THR A 112 22.96 5.05 -7.35
N LEU A 113 23.93 5.53 -8.12
CA LEU A 113 25.35 5.29 -7.90
C LEU A 113 26.10 6.63 -7.91
N ALA A 114 26.85 6.91 -6.84
CA ALA A 114 27.62 8.14 -6.66
C ALA A 114 26.79 9.44 -6.90
N GLY A 115 25.50 9.42 -6.53
CA GLY A 115 24.59 10.54 -6.70
C GLY A 115 23.98 10.70 -8.11
N GLN A 116 24.32 9.82 -9.05
CA GLN A 116 23.68 9.74 -10.36
C GLN A 116 22.62 8.66 -10.37
N SER A 117 21.49 8.92 -11.05
CA SER A 117 20.39 7.97 -11.19
C SER A 117 20.33 7.40 -12.60
N PHE A 118 20.23 6.08 -12.67
CA PHE A 118 20.06 5.31 -13.90
C PHE A 118 18.73 4.57 -13.81
N THR A 119 18.04 4.41 -14.94
CA THR A 119 16.77 3.71 -15.00
C THR A 119 16.81 2.57 -16.00
N THR A 120 16.11 1.50 -15.65
CA THR A 120 15.83 0.33 -16.50
C THR A 120 14.42 -0.15 -16.16
N THR A 121 13.96 -1.22 -16.81
CA THR A 121 12.65 -1.81 -16.58
C THR A 121 12.75 -3.28 -16.24
N VAL A 122 11.85 -3.75 -15.39
CA VAL A 122 11.66 -5.17 -15.10
C VAL A 122 11.26 -5.92 -16.37
N GLN A 123 12.00 -6.98 -16.70
CA GLN A 123 11.76 -7.86 -17.85
C GLN A 123 10.71 -8.94 -17.53
N ALA A 124 10.32 -9.72 -18.54
CA ALA A 124 9.31 -10.78 -18.38
C ALA A 124 9.74 -11.91 -17.42
N ASP A 125 11.04 -12.12 -17.26
CA ASP A 125 11.62 -13.10 -16.35
C ASP A 125 11.97 -12.53 -14.97
N GLY A 126 11.65 -11.25 -14.72
CA GLY A 126 11.97 -10.54 -13.49
C GLY A 126 13.38 -9.93 -13.44
N SER A 127 14.23 -10.13 -14.45
CA SER A 127 15.53 -9.47 -14.53
C SER A 127 15.39 -7.97 -14.80
N TRP A 128 16.44 -7.20 -14.51
CA TRP A 128 16.53 -5.77 -14.83
C TRP A 128 17.97 -5.32 -15.05
#